data_AF-A0A225V378-F1
#
_entry.id   AF-A0A225V378-F1
#
_cell.length_a   1.000
_cell.length_b   1.000
_cell.length_c   1.000
_cell.angle_alpha   90.00
_cell.angle_beta   90.00
_cell.angle_gamma   90.00
#
_symmetry.space_group_name_H-M   'P 1'
#
loop_
_entity.id
_entity.type
_entity.pdbx_description
1 polymer ?
#
loop_
_entity_poly.entity_id
_entity_poly.type
_entity_poly.pdbx_seq_one_letter_code
_entity_poly.pdbx_strand_id
1 'polypeptide(L)'
;YVDMFEQESGQLLIDRRRHAAPLGLVMFYAFHLPNYFNRLKLAWGDKDLFRFAWLKLKAPFHMIEKLPAIAGEKTEMWFCGMTMVQHDPSGNVIFLHRNQLKLTGDSNRESFDPRLKKALGYNTQPLVPDDGYPDPAIWTHLVSFRESSPLSEYIIKKHVVMNKFTGLQRCFGGRELHTNPHFHTQDFADLNFAGLELHLRQFAMIGAQLQEKKRRLTT
;
A
#
# COMPACT_ATOMS: atom_id res chain seq x y z
N TYR A 1 21.53 16.78 12.02
CA TYR A 1 20.84 16.64 10.74
C TYR A 1 21.35 15.35 10.10
N VAL A 2 20.46 14.49 9.60
CA VAL A 2 20.82 13.28 8.84
C VAL A 2 20.20 13.46 7.47
N ASP A 3 21.04 13.51 6.44
CA ASP A 3 20.61 13.68 5.07
C ASP A 3 20.15 12.33 4.53
N MET A 4 18.86 12.04 4.66
CA MET A 4 18.26 10.79 4.22
C MET A 4 16.83 11.00 3.75
N PHE A 5 16.45 10.25 2.73
CA PHE A 5 15.09 10.30 2.19
C PHE A 5 14.08 9.75 3.20
N GLU A 6 12.93 10.42 3.34
CA GLU A 6 11.82 9.90 4.12
C GLU A 6 11.19 8.73 3.35
N GLN A 7 11.44 7.51 3.82
CA GLN A 7 10.90 6.31 3.19
C GLN A 7 9.56 5.93 3.81
N GLU A 8 8.56 5.72 2.95
CA GLU A 8 7.34 5.01 3.33
C GLU A 8 7.65 3.51 3.39
N SER A 9 7.34 2.88 4.54
CA SER A 9 7.60 1.46 4.76
C SER A 9 6.33 0.69 5.11
N GLY A 10 6.07 -0.40 4.38
CA GLY A 10 5.06 -1.39 4.74
C GLY A 10 5.61 -2.54 5.59
N GLN A 11 6.94 -2.64 5.73
CA GLN A 11 7.63 -3.68 6.50
C GLN A 11 8.90 -3.14 7.16
N LEU A 12 9.22 -3.69 8.34
CA LEU A 12 10.47 -3.48 9.06
C LEU A 12 10.95 -4.83 9.60
N LEU A 13 12.24 -5.13 9.46
CA LEU A 13 12.86 -6.30 10.06
C LEU A 13 13.78 -5.86 11.20
N ILE A 14 13.51 -6.33 12.42
CA ILE A 14 14.21 -5.89 13.62
C ILE A 14 14.72 -7.10 14.41
N ASP A 15 16.03 -7.16 14.65
CA ASP A 15 16.59 -8.03 15.67
C ASP A 15 16.26 -7.49 17.06
N ARG A 16 15.24 -8.09 17.69
CA ARG A 16 14.73 -7.68 19.00
C ARG A 16 15.75 -7.83 20.14
N ARG A 17 16.71 -8.74 20.02
CA ARG A 17 17.73 -8.97 21.06
C ARG A 17 18.78 -7.87 21.02
N ARG A 18 19.23 -7.52 19.81
CA ARG A 18 20.22 -6.46 19.59
C ARG A 18 19.64 -5.05 19.74
N HIS A 19 18.34 -4.88 19.51
CA HIS A 19 17.68 -3.57 19.47
C HIS A 19 16.58 -3.39 20.53
N ALA A 20 16.72 -4.02 21.69
CA ALA A 20 15.76 -3.85 22.79
C ALA A 20 15.62 -2.38 23.24
N ALA A 21 16.73 -1.65 23.36
CA ALA A 21 16.71 -0.23 23.77
C ALA A 21 16.01 0.69 22.74
N PRO A 22 16.34 0.64 21.44
CA PRO A 22 15.57 1.36 20.41
C PRO A 22 14.08 1.01 20.40
N LEU A 23 13.71 -0.26 20.54
CA LEU A 23 12.30 -0.67 20.64
C LEU A 23 11.59 -0.06 21.87
N GLY A 24 12.26 -0.04 23.03
CA GLY A 24 11.74 0.64 24.22
C GLY A 24 11.50 2.13 23.99
N LEU A 25 12.40 2.79 23.24
CA LEU A 25 12.24 4.19 22.89
C LEU A 25 11.11 4.45 21.88
N VAL A 26 10.88 3.54 20.92
CA VAL A 26 9.70 3.60 20.04
C VAL A 26 8.42 3.52 20.87
N MET A 27 8.35 2.60 21.83
CA MET A 27 7.20 2.48 22.73
C MET A 27 6.99 3.76 23.55
N PHE A 28 8.06 4.35 24.06
CA PHE A 28 7.99 5.64 24.74
C PHE A 28 7.44 6.73 23.80
N TYR A 29 7.95 6.87 22.58
CA TYR A 29 7.45 7.86 21.61
C TYR A 29 5.99 7.67 21.22
N ALA A 30 5.53 6.41 21.12
CA ALA A 30 4.15 6.10 20.75
C ALA A 30 3.16 6.34 21.89
N PHE A 31 3.52 5.97 23.12
CA PHE A 31 2.55 5.82 24.22
C PHE A 31 2.75 6.79 25.40
N HIS A 32 3.86 7.53 25.46
CA HIS A 32 4.07 8.49 26.53
C HIS A 32 3.04 9.62 26.47
N LEU A 33 2.55 10.04 27.65
CA LEU A 33 1.63 11.15 27.81
C LEU A 33 2.32 12.32 28.55
N PRO A 34 2.23 13.55 28.03
CA PRO A 34 1.56 13.93 26.78
C PRO A 34 2.37 13.49 25.55
N ASN A 35 1.68 13.06 24.48
CA ASN A 35 2.35 12.67 23.24
C ASN A 35 2.68 13.93 22.41
N TYR A 36 3.93 14.39 22.51
CA TYR A 36 4.39 15.59 21.81
C TYR A 36 4.48 15.41 20.29
N PHE A 37 4.79 14.21 19.78
CA PHE A 37 4.82 13.97 18.33
C PHE A 37 3.47 14.19 17.68
N ASN A 38 2.40 13.71 18.33
CA ASN A 38 1.03 13.96 17.88
C ASN A 38 0.64 15.44 18.06
N ARG A 39 0.83 15.98 19.27
CA ARG A 39 0.41 17.35 19.60
C ARG A 39 1.05 18.41 18.70
N LEU A 40 2.34 18.24 18.40
CA LEU A 40 3.13 19.17 17.59
C LEU A 40 3.20 18.75 16.11
N LYS A 41 2.55 17.65 15.72
CA LYS A 41 2.54 17.09 14.34
C LYS A 41 3.95 16.89 13.76
N LEU A 42 4.84 16.31 14.55
CA LEU A 42 6.26 16.10 14.21
C LEU A 42 6.52 14.76 13.50
N ALA A 43 5.53 13.87 13.43
CA ALA A 43 5.62 12.56 12.79
C ALA A 43 4.33 12.27 12.01
N TRP A 44 4.44 11.59 10.88
CA TRP A 44 3.30 11.22 10.03
C TRP A 44 2.83 9.78 10.24
N GLY A 45 3.54 9.00 11.05
CA GLY A 45 3.17 7.64 11.41
C GLY A 45 4.18 6.98 12.34
N ASP A 46 3.93 5.71 12.64
CA ASP A 46 4.81 4.85 13.42
C ASP A 46 6.20 4.69 12.78
N LYS A 47 6.29 4.63 11.45
CA LYS A 47 7.55 4.55 10.69
C LYS A 47 8.57 5.61 11.12
N ASP A 48 8.10 6.83 11.37
CA ASP A 48 8.96 7.95 11.75
C ASP A 48 9.45 7.77 13.19
N LEU A 49 8.63 7.17 14.06
CA LEU A 49 9.02 6.87 15.44
C LEU A 49 10.15 5.83 15.49
N PHE A 50 10.07 4.78 14.65
CA PHE A 50 11.17 3.82 14.49
C PHE A 50 12.46 4.51 14.03
N ARG A 51 12.39 5.32 12.97
CA ARG A 51 13.54 6.07 12.45
C ARG A 51 14.13 6.97 13.54
N PHE A 52 13.30 7.75 14.23
CA PHE A 52 13.74 8.65 15.29
C PHE A 52 14.42 7.93 16.45
N ALA A 53 13.89 6.77 16.87
CA ALA A 53 14.49 6.00 17.95
C ALA A 53 15.88 5.48 17.59
N TRP A 54 16.06 4.95 16.38
CA TRP A 54 17.35 4.47 15.90
C TRP A 54 18.36 5.61 15.74
N LEU A 55 17.94 6.74 15.17
CA LEU A 55 18.78 7.93 15.06
C LEU A 55 19.17 8.48 16.44
N LYS A 56 18.22 8.56 17.38
CA LYS A 56 18.46 9.10 18.74
C LYS A 56 19.49 8.27 19.50
N LEU A 57 19.42 6.94 19.39
CA LEU A 57 20.33 6.02 20.07
C LEU A 57 21.58 5.68 19.25
N LYS A 58 21.72 6.25 18.04
CA LYS A 58 22.79 5.92 17.09
C LYS A 58 22.90 4.41 16.84
N ALA A 59 21.76 3.72 16.86
CA ALA A 59 21.70 2.29 16.59
C ALA A 59 21.90 2.07 15.08
N PRO A 60 22.68 1.06 14.65
CA PRO A 60 22.88 0.78 13.24
C PRO A 60 21.59 0.27 12.61
N PHE A 61 21.31 0.71 11.39
CA PHE A 61 20.21 0.21 10.56
C PHE A 61 20.57 0.35 9.09
N HIS A 62 19.81 -0.34 8.25
CA HIS A 62 19.89 -0.24 6.80
C HIS A 62 18.52 0.16 6.26
N MET A 63 18.51 1.13 5.35
CA MET A 63 17.31 1.54 4.60
C MET A 63 17.49 1.13 3.15
N ILE A 64 16.43 0.64 2.53
CA ILE A 64 16.46 0.29 1.11
C ILE A 64 16.48 1.58 0.30
N GLU A 65 17.54 1.81 -0.46
CA GLU A 65 17.71 3.05 -1.23
C GLU A 65 16.70 3.16 -2.39
N LYS A 66 16.30 2.01 -2.96
CA LYS A 66 15.33 1.98 -4.05
C LYS A 66 13.96 2.48 -3.58
N LEU A 67 13.49 3.54 -4.24
CA LEU A 67 12.20 4.16 -3.94
C LEU A 67 11.03 3.19 -4.17
N PRO A 68 9.93 3.32 -3.42
CA PRO A 68 8.73 2.54 -3.66
C PRO A 68 8.21 2.70 -5.10
N ALA A 69 7.78 1.60 -5.71
CA ALA A 69 7.03 1.61 -6.95
C ALA A 69 5.53 1.52 -6.64
N ILE A 70 4.71 1.62 -7.68
CA ILE A 70 3.25 1.64 -7.55
C ILE A 70 2.64 0.64 -8.53
N ALA A 71 1.86 -0.30 -8.01
CA ALA A 71 1.07 -1.21 -8.82
C ALA A 71 -0.41 -0.82 -8.82
N GLY A 72 -1.07 -1.00 -9.96
CA GLY A 72 -2.45 -0.59 -10.11
C GLY A 72 -3.06 -0.86 -11.48
N GLU A 73 -4.23 -0.26 -11.67
CA GLU A 73 -4.99 -0.30 -12.92
C GLU A 73 -4.51 0.82 -13.83
N LYS A 74 -4.18 0.49 -15.08
CA LYS A 74 -3.82 1.45 -16.12
C LYS A 74 -4.79 1.31 -17.28
N THR A 75 -5.22 2.46 -17.79
CA THR A 75 -5.92 2.59 -19.06
C THR A 75 -5.10 3.51 -19.97
N GLU A 76 -5.57 3.79 -21.19
CA GLU A 76 -4.93 4.78 -22.04
C GLU A 76 -5.02 6.21 -21.48
N MET A 77 -6.04 6.50 -20.67
CA MET A 77 -6.31 7.86 -20.18
C MET A 77 -5.79 8.12 -18.76
N TRP A 78 -5.69 7.07 -17.94
CA TRP A 78 -5.36 7.24 -16.53
C TRP A 78 -4.70 6.01 -15.91
N PHE A 79 -3.95 6.26 -14.85
CA PHE A 79 -3.39 5.26 -13.95
C PHE A 79 -3.96 5.44 -12.55
N CYS A 80 -4.42 4.35 -11.95
CA CYS A 80 -4.87 4.30 -10.57
C CYS A 80 -3.97 3.37 -9.75
N GLY A 81 -2.96 3.95 -9.12
CA GLY A 81 -2.12 3.24 -8.16
C GLY A 81 -2.88 2.89 -6.89
N MET A 82 -2.99 1.61 -6.57
CA MET A 82 -3.71 1.11 -5.39
C MET A 82 -2.82 0.30 -4.45
N THR A 83 -1.61 0.00 -4.88
CA THR A 83 -0.66 -0.86 -4.17
C THR A 83 0.71 -0.21 -4.15
N MET A 84 1.30 -0.10 -2.96
CA MET A 84 2.70 0.27 -2.81
C MET A 84 3.57 -0.96 -3.03
N VAL A 85 4.62 -0.83 -3.81
CA VAL A 85 5.56 -1.91 -4.14
C VAL A 85 6.93 -1.54 -3.57
N GLN A 86 7.52 -2.45 -2.79
CA GLN A 86 8.79 -2.24 -2.12
C GLN A 86 9.81 -3.29 -2.57
N HIS A 87 11.08 -2.90 -2.45
CA HIS A 87 12.20 -3.63 -3.00
C HIS A 87 13.13 -4.17 -1.92
N ASP A 88 13.92 -5.17 -2.29
CA ASP A 88 15.05 -5.67 -1.51
C ASP A 88 16.32 -4.81 -1.74
N PRO A 89 17.44 -5.09 -1.05
CA PRO A 89 18.70 -4.38 -1.26
C PRO A 89 19.30 -4.51 -2.67
N SER A 90 18.88 -5.53 -3.44
CA SER A 90 19.31 -5.73 -4.83
C SER A 90 18.39 -4.99 -5.82
N GLY A 91 17.35 -4.31 -5.32
CA GLY A 91 16.38 -3.58 -6.12
C GLY A 91 15.28 -4.45 -6.73
N ASN A 92 15.16 -5.72 -6.35
CA ASN A 92 14.07 -6.60 -6.79
C ASN A 92 12.81 -6.35 -5.97
N VAL A 93 11.64 -6.52 -6.58
CA VAL A 93 10.37 -6.45 -5.84
C VAL A 93 10.30 -7.58 -4.82
N ILE A 94 10.05 -7.24 -3.55
CA ILE A 94 9.92 -8.22 -2.46
C ILE A 94 8.57 -8.13 -1.74
N PHE A 95 7.89 -6.99 -1.83
CA PHE A 95 6.65 -6.77 -1.09
C PHE A 95 5.65 -5.87 -1.82
N LEU A 96 4.38 -6.25 -1.79
CA LEU A 96 3.26 -5.50 -2.35
C LEU A 96 2.21 -5.26 -1.27
N HIS A 97 1.95 -4.00 -0.95
CA HIS A 97 0.93 -3.59 0.02
C HIS A 97 -0.29 -2.98 -0.67
N ARG A 98 -1.43 -3.67 -0.66
CA ARG A 98 -2.70 -3.11 -1.12
C ARG A 98 -3.17 -2.01 -0.16
N ASN A 99 -2.89 -0.76 -0.51
CA ASN A 99 -3.31 0.42 0.22
C ASN A 99 -4.83 0.61 0.14
N GLN A 100 -5.39 0.28 -1.02
CA GLN A 100 -6.81 0.34 -1.36
C GLN A 100 -7.28 -1.04 -1.79
N LEU A 101 -8.60 -1.27 -1.79
CA LEU A 101 -9.21 -2.55 -2.21
C LEU A 101 -8.56 -3.78 -1.56
N LYS A 102 -8.44 -3.74 -0.23
CA LYS A 102 -7.96 -4.86 0.59
C LYS A 102 -8.84 -6.09 0.36
N LEU A 103 -8.23 -7.26 0.19
CA LEU A 103 -8.96 -8.51 -0.04
C LEU A 103 -9.86 -8.88 1.14
N THR A 104 -11.11 -9.25 0.85
CA THR A 104 -12.07 -9.71 1.87
C THR A 104 -12.56 -11.13 1.62
N GLY A 105 -12.55 -11.60 0.36
CA GLY A 105 -13.07 -12.89 -0.03
C GLY A 105 -14.60 -13.01 -0.02
N ASP A 106 -15.32 -11.93 0.26
CA ASP A 106 -16.78 -11.88 0.37
C ASP A 106 -17.37 -10.99 -0.73
N SER A 107 -18.37 -11.53 -1.43
CA SER A 107 -19.12 -10.84 -2.49
C SER A 107 -20.10 -9.81 -1.93
N ASN A 108 -20.44 -9.87 -0.64
CA ASN A 108 -21.37 -8.96 0.03
C ASN A 108 -20.74 -7.62 0.41
N ARG A 109 -19.65 -7.23 -0.25
CA ARG A 109 -19.09 -5.91 -0.02
C ARG A 109 -20.05 -4.84 -0.52
N GLU A 110 -20.56 -4.07 0.43
CA GLU A 110 -20.71 -2.64 0.22
C GLU A 110 -19.29 -2.02 0.12
N SER A 111 -18.61 -2.17 -1.02
CA SER A 111 -17.24 -1.67 -1.23
C SER A 111 -17.21 -0.16 -1.48
N PHE A 112 -17.91 0.59 -0.64
CA PHE A 112 -17.85 2.04 -0.65
C PHE A 112 -17.10 2.49 0.59
N ASP A 113 -16.17 3.45 0.43
CA ASP A 113 -15.90 4.36 1.53
C ASP A 113 -17.27 4.96 1.92
N PRO A 114 -17.79 4.71 3.13
CA PRO A 114 -19.13 5.14 3.50
C PRO A 114 -19.30 6.66 3.36
N ARG A 115 -18.20 7.41 3.45
CA ARG A 115 -18.15 8.87 3.27
C ARG A 115 -18.43 9.30 1.83
N LEU A 116 -18.08 8.45 0.86
CA LEU A 116 -18.24 8.68 -0.56
C LEU A 116 -19.65 8.30 -1.04
N LYS A 117 -20.19 7.19 -0.52
CA LYS A 117 -21.60 6.78 -0.70
C LYS A 117 -22.55 7.89 -0.24
N LYS A 118 -22.25 8.48 0.93
CA LYS A 118 -23.02 9.60 1.50
C LYS A 118 -22.89 10.91 0.70
N ALA A 119 -21.71 11.19 0.15
CA ALA A 119 -21.46 12.43 -0.59
C ALA A 119 -22.10 12.45 -2.00
N LEU A 120 -22.30 11.27 -2.61
CA LEU A 120 -22.72 11.16 -4.01
C LEU A 120 -24.13 10.62 -4.22
N GLY A 121 -24.79 10.07 -3.19
CA GLY A 121 -26.19 9.60 -3.31
C GLY A 121 -26.41 8.45 -4.30
N TYR A 122 -25.33 7.75 -4.70
CA TYR A 122 -25.38 6.68 -5.71
C TYR A 122 -25.66 5.32 -5.08
N ASN A 123 -26.74 4.66 -5.52
CA ASN A 123 -26.97 3.23 -5.32
C ASN A 123 -26.19 2.46 -6.38
N THR A 124 -24.98 2.05 -6.05
CA THR A 124 -24.12 1.26 -6.94
C THR A 124 -24.21 -0.19 -6.51
N GLN A 125 -24.70 -1.05 -7.39
CA GLN A 125 -24.56 -2.49 -7.18
C GLN A 125 -23.08 -2.85 -7.26
N PRO A 126 -22.54 -3.67 -6.34
CA PRO A 126 -21.22 -4.23 -6.51
C PRO A 126 -21.22 -5.06 -7.79
N LEU A 127 -20.51 -4.61 -8.82
CA LEU A 127 -20.22 -5.45 -9.97
C LEU A 127 -19.19 -6.47 -9.51
N VAL A 128 -19.67 -7.66 -9.16
CA VAL A 128 -18.81 -8.83 -8.98
C VAL A 128 -18.00 -8.99 -10.27
N PRO A 129 -16.67 -9.06 -10.19
CA PRO A 129 -15.85 -9.37 -11.35
C PRO A 129 -16.37 -10.62 -12.08
N ASP A 130 -16.50 -10.56 -13.40
CA ASP A 130 -17.02 -11.65 -14.25
C ASP A 130 -16.10 -12.90 -14.27
N ASP A 131 -15.00 -12.87 -13.53
CA ASP A 131 -14.01 -13.95 -13.43
C ASP A 131 -14.27 -14.92 -12.25
N GLY A 132 -15.41 -14.78 -11.55
CA GLY A 132 -15.84 -15.69 -10.50
C GLY A 132 -15.18 -15.46 -9.14
N TYR A 133 -14.38 -14.41 -8.96
CA TYR A 133 -13.78 -14.07 -7.67
C TYR A 133 -14.43 -12.83 -7.02
N PRO A 134 -14.68 -12.84 -5.69
CA PRO A 134 -15.34 -11.72 -5.01
C PRO A 134 -14.58 -10.39 -5.04
N ASP A 135 -13.26 -10.43 -4.82
CA ASP A 135 -12.42 -9.25 -4.86
C ASP A 135 -11.93 -8.98 -6.29
N PRO A 136 -11.77 -7.72 -6.73
CA PRO A 136 -11.25 -7.42 -8.06
C PRO A 136 -9.75 -7.69 -8.20
N ALA A 137 -9.35 -8.06 -9.42
CA ALA A 137 -7.97 -7.96 -9.89
C ALA A 137 -7.67 -6.49 -10.24
N ILE A 138 -6.60 -5.96 -9.66
CA ILE A 138 -6.24 -4.54 -9.72
C ILE A 138 -4.79 -4.33 -10.13
N TRP A 139 -4.00 -5.39 -10.31
CA TRP A 139 -2.60 -5.31 -10.73
C TRP A 139 -2.49 -5.57 -12.22
N THR A 140 -2.66 -4.51 -13.00
CA THR A 140 -2.44 -4.56 -14.45
C THR A 140 -1.02 -4.14 -14.82
N HIS A 141 -0.49 -3.13 -14.13
CA HIS A 141 0.81 -2.54 -14.44
C HIS A 141 1.56 -2.18 -13.16
N LEU A 142 2.88 -2.24 -13.25
CA LEU A 142 3.83 -1.72 -12.27
C LEU A 142 4.44 -0.42 -12.83
N VAL A 143 4.37 0.66 -12.06
CA VAL A 143 4.96 1.95 -12.40
C VAL A 143 6.09 2.25 -11.42
N SER A 144 7.30 2.36 -11.95
CA SER A 144 8.54 2.43 -11.18
C SER A 144 9.32 3.69 -11.55
N PHE A 145 9.93 4.34 -10.56
CA PHE A 145 10.77 5.51 -10.81
C PHE A 145 12.05 5.12 -11.56
N ARG A 146 12.50 5.98 -12.47
CA ARG A 146 13.76 5.77 -13.20
C ARG A 146 14.93 6.24 -12.35
N GLU A 147 15.94 5.39 -12.21
CA GLU A 147 17.15 5.70 -11.44
C GLU A 147 17.95 6.88 -12.03
N SER A 148 17.83 7.14 -13.34
CA SER A 148 18.45 8.28 -14.00
C SER A 148 17.74 9.62 -13.73
N SER A 149 16.55 9.59 -13.14
CA SER A 149 15.78 10.81 -12.86
C SER A 149 16.22 11.45 -11.55
N PRO A 150 16.21 12.79 -11.46
CA PRO A 150 16.52 13.47 -10.21
C PRO A 150 15.45 13.16 -9.15
N LEU A 151 15.88 12.86 -7.91
CA LEU A 151 14.97 12.46 -6.81
C LEU A 151 13.85 13.47 -6.53
N SER A 152 14.06 14.76 -6.85
CA SER A 152 13.03 15.80 -6.73
C SER A 152 11.79 15.54 -7.59
N GLU A 153 11.90 14.72 -8.64
CA GLU A 153 10.81 14.36 -9.55
C GLU A 153 10.03 13.12 -9.09
N TYR A 154 10.44 12.49 -7.98
CA TYR A 154 9.66 11.41 -7.38
C TYR A 154 8.44 11.97 -6.63
N ILE A 155 7.41 12.31 -7.40
CA ILE A 155 6.20 12.97 -6.90
C ILE A 155 4.99 12.05 -7.04
N ILE A 156 4.52 11.51 -5.91
CA ILE A 156 3.34 10.65 -5.85
C ILE A 156 2.13 11.43 -5.34
N LYS A 157 1.18 11.75 -6.23
CA LYS A 157 -0.03 12.51 -5.89
C LYS A 157 -1.23 11.61 -5.62
N LYS A 158 -2.07 11.99 -4.66
CA LYS A 158 -3.40 11.40 -4.49
C LYS A 158 -4.35 11.98 -5.54
N HIS A 159 -5.22 11.15 -6.10
CA HIS A 159 -6.28 11.59 -6.99
C HIS A 159 -7.46 10.63 -6.92
N VAL A 160 -8.53 10.94 -7.66
CA VAL A 160 -9.73 10.12 -7.73
C VAL A 160 -10.04 9.81 -9.18
N VAL A 161 -10.38 8.55 -9.45
CA VAL A 161 -10.89 8.09 -10.75
C VAL A 161 -12.22 7.40 -10.55
N MET A 162 -13.04 7.41 -11.61
CA MET A 162 -14.16 6.49 -11.67
C MET A 162 -13.70 5.16 -12.24
N ASN A 163 -14.01 4.05 -11.55
CA ASN A 163 -13.71 2.71 -12.05
C ASN A 163 -14.91 1.76 -11.87
N LYS A 164 -14.91 0.69 -12.65
CA LYS A 164 -15.98 -0.31 -12.68
C LYS A 164 -16.14 -1.07 -11.36
N PHE A 165 -15.08 -1.15 -10.56
CA PHE A 165 -15.04 -1.96 -9.34
C PHE A 165 -15.70 -1.27 -8.14
N THR A 166 -15.56 0.06 -8.04
CA THR A 166 -15.95 0.80 -6.84
C THR A 166 -16.77 2.05 -7.12
N GLY A 167 -17.05 2.35 -8.39
CA GLY A 167 -17.61 3.63 -8.79
C GLY A 167 -16.56 4.72 -8.68
N LEU A 168 -16.24 5.19 -7.47
CA LEU A 168 -15.30 6.27 -7.21
C LEU A 168 -14.11 5.79 -6.35
N GLN A 169 -12.94 5.66 -6.96
CA GLN A 169 -11.73 5.09 -6.34
C GLN A 169 -10.71 6.18 -6.01
N ARG A 170 -10.16 6.14 -4.78
CA ARG A 170 -8.96 6.93 -4.43
C ARG A 170 -7.70 6.22 -4.91
N CYS A 171 -6.83 6.96 -5.57
CA CYS A 171 -5.65 6.43 -6.25
C CYS A 171 -4.39 7.21 -5.87
N PHE A 172 -3.24 6.58 -6.00
CA PHE A 172 -1.91 7.15 -5.83
C PHE A 172 -1.18 7.26 -7.18
N GLY A 173 -0.26 8.22 -7.29
CA GLY A 173 0.56 8.48 -8.49
C GLY A 173 0.13 9.68 -9.32
N GLY A 174 -1.07 10.22 -9.13
CA GLY A 174 -1.69 11.14 -10.10
C GLY A 174 -2.18 10.41 -11.35
N ARG A 175 -3.03 11.06 -12.15
CA ARG A 175 -3.71 10.41 -13.29
C ARG A 175 -2.76 9.93 -14.38
N GLU A 176 -1.69 10.68 -14.64
CA GLU A 176 -0.79 10.47 -15.79
C GLU A 176 0.58 9.92 -15.37
N LEU A 177 0.69 9.29 -14.19
CA LEU A 177 1.99 8.78 -13.74
C LEU A 177 2.63 7.83 -14.76
N HIS A 178 1.80 7.01 -15.41
CA HIS A 178 2.21 5.98 -16.36
C HIS A 178 2.84 6.53 -17.65
N THR A 179 2.57 7.80 -18.00
CA THR A 179 3.17 8.51 -19.15
C THR A 179 4.24 9.51 -18.73
N ASN A 180 4.47 9.69 -17.42
CA ASN A 180 5.47 10.61 -16.91
C ASN A 180 6.89 10.14 -17.32
N PRO A 181 7.74 11.02 -17.89
CA PRO A 181 9.07 10.64 -18.38
C PRO A 181 10.01 10.12 -17.30
N HIS A 182 9.78 10.50 -16.03
CA HIS A 182 10.60 10.07 -14.89
C HIS A 182 10.24 8.68 -14.37
N PHE A 183 9.15 8.10 -14.87
CA PHE A 183 8.70 6.76 -14.50
C PHE A 183 8.77 5.83 -15.72
N HIS A 184 8.84 4.54 -15.44
CA HIS A 184 8.66 3.50 -16.44
C HIS A 184 7.52 2.59 -16.02
N THR A 185 6.75 2.16 -17.01
CA THR A 185 5.57 1.34 -16.84
C THR A 185 5.87 -0.03 -17.43
N GLN A 186 5.57 -1.07 -16.66
CA GLN A 186 5.72 -2.47 -17.06
C GLN A 186 4.39 -3.19 -16.91
N ASP A 187 4.06 -4.07 -17.85
CA ASP A 187 2.92 -4.97 -17.72
C ASP A 187 3.15 -5.92 -16.56
N PHE A 188 2.18 -5.99 -15.65
CA PHE A 188 2.31 -6.86 -14.48
C PHE A 188 2.34 -8.35 -14.87
N ALA A 189 1.76 -8.68 -16.03
CA ALA A 189 1.79 -10.01 -16.62
C ALA A 189 3.19 -10.50 -17.00
N ASP A 190 4.13 -9.59 -17.26
CA ASP A 190 5.52 -9.92 -17.63
C ASP A 190 6.40 -10.22 -16.41
N LEU A 191 5.89 -10.00 -15.20
CA LEU A 191 6.62 -10.26 -13.96
C LEU A 191 6.59 -11.76 -13.64
N ASN A 192 7.69 -12.26 -13.07
CA ASN A 192 7.82 -13.65 -12.63
C ASN A 192 6.84 -14.05 -11.50
N PHE A 193 6.11 -13.09 -10.92
CA PHE A 193 5.05 -13.29 -9.94
C PHE A 193 3.68 -12.79 -10.42
N ALA A 194 3.43 -12.70 -11.73
CA ALA A 194 2.16 -12.23 -12.30
C ALA A 194 0.92 -12.96 -11.73
N GLY A 195 1.04 -14.26 -11.41
CA GLY A 195 -0.05 -15.05 -10.82
C GLY A 195 -0.36 -14.77 -9.34
N LEU A 196 0.43 -13.93 -8.67
CA LEU A 196 0.30 -13.68 -7.23
C LEU A 196 -1.08 -13.13 -6.86
N GLU A 197 -1.62 -12.21 -7.66
CA GLU A 197 -2.92 -11.60 -7.39
C GLU A 197 -4.05 -12.63 -7.37
N LEU A 198 -4.04 -13.55 -8.35
CA LEU A 198 -5.02 -14.62 -8.47
C LEU A 198 -4.99 -15.53 -7.24
N HIS A 199 -3.81 -15.97 -6.82
CA HIS A 199 -3.66 -16.81 -5.63
C HIS A 199 -4.15 -16.11 -4.36
N LEU A 200 -3.82 -14.83 -4.19
CA LEU A 200 -4.27 -14.06 -3.02
C LEU A 200 -5.80 -13.91 -2.99
N ARG A 201 -6.43 -13.63 -4.14
CA ARG A 201 -7.90 -13.57 -4.27
C ARG A 201 -8.55 -14.91 -3.95
N GLN A 202 -7.96 -16.01 -4.43
CA GLN A 202 -8.43 -17.37 -4.13
C GLN A 202 -8.33 -17.68 -2.63
N PHE A 203 -7.20 -17.37 -1.98
CA PHE A 203 -7.04 -17.59 -0.54
C PHE A 203 -8.02 -16.73 0.28
N ALA A 204 -8.25 -15.48 -0.11
CA ALA A 204 -9.23 -14.63 0.55
C ALA A 204 -10.63 -15.24 0.46
N MET A 205 -11.06 -15.66 -0.73
CA MET A 205 -12.35 -16.31 -0.96
C MET A 205 -12.53 -17.57 -0.10
N ILE A 206 -11.54 -18.47 -0.11
CA ILE A 206 -11.57 -19.69 0.72
C ILE A 206 -11.63 -19.32 2.20
N GLY A 207 -10.85 -18.32 2.63
CA GLY A 207 -10.84 -17.83 4.01
C GLY A 207 -12.22 -17.33 4.46
N ALA A 208 -12.91 -16.56 3.62
CA ALA A 208 -14.26 -16.06 3.90
C ALA A 208 -15.29 -17.20 4.00
N GLN A 209 -15.25 -18.16 3.08
CA GLN A 209 -16.13 -19.34 3.10
C GLN A 209 -15.95 -20.18 4.38
N LEU A 210 -14.71 -20.37 4.82
CA LEU A 210 -14.41 -21.07 6.07
C LEU A 210 -14.93 -20.32 7.29
N GLN A 211 -14.80 -18.99 7.33
CA GLN A 211 -15.36 -18.17 8.40
C GLN A 211 -16.88 -18.26 8.45
N GLU A 212 -17.55 -18.22 7.30
CA GLU A 212 -19.01 -18.34 7.24
C GLU A 212 -19.48 -19.72 7.70
N LYS A 213 -18.83 -20.78 7.23
CA LYS A 213 -19.11 -22.16 7.68
C LYS A 213 -18.95 -22.28 9.19
N LYS A 214 -17.87 -21.73 9.76
CA LYS A 214 -17.67 -21.71 11.22
C LYS A 214 -18.80 -20.96 11.92
N ARG A 215 -19.22 -19.80 11.41
CA ARG A 215 -20.32 -19.00 11.99
C ARG A 215 -21.63 -19.79 12.03
N ARG A 216 -21.98 -20.49 10.95
CA ARG A 216 -23.20 -21.32 10.86
C ARG A 216 -23.20 -22.53 11.80
N LEU A 217 -22.02 -23.04 12.16
CA LEU A 217 -21.89 -24.16 13.11
C LEU A 217 -21.93 -23.70 14.58
N THR A 218 -21.70 -22.41 14.84
CA THR A 218 -21.74 -21.82 16.19
C THR A 218 -23.07 -21.13 16.54
N THR A 219 -24.01 -21.09 15.59
CA THR A 219 -25.38 -20.59 15.74
C THR A 219 -26.35 -21.74 15.76
#